data_AF-A0A9E5TH02-F1
#
_entry.id   AF-A0A9E5TH02-F1
#
_cell.length_a   1.000
_cell.length_b   1.000
_cell.length_c   1.000
_cell.angle_alpha   90.00
_cell.angle_beta   90.00
_cell.angle_gamma   90.00
#
_symmetry.space_group_name_H-M   'P 1'
#
loop_
_entity.id
_entity.type
_entity.pdbx_description
1 polymer ?
#
loop_
_entity_poly.entity_id
_entity_poly.type
_entity_poly.pdbx_seq_one_letter_code
_entity_poly.pdbx_strand_id
1 'polypeptide(L)' 'WSGYLFVVGIVIFSGSLYALSLTQARWLGAVTPIGGLAFLAGWALLALGALRS' A
#
# COMPACT_ATOMS: atom_id res chain seq x y z
N TRP A 1 -10.08 -2.95 10.25
CA TRP A 1 -8.66 -2.58 10.18
C TRP A 1 -7.99 -2.97 8.86
N SER A 2 -8.10 -4.24 8.40
CA SER A 2 -7.51 -4.67 7.11
C SER A 2 -7.98 -3.84 5.91
N GLY A 3 -9.28 -3.55 5.78
CA GLY A 3 -9.83 -2.75 4.67
C GLY A 3 -9.21 -1.36 4.52
N TYR A 4 -8.99 -0.64 5.63
CA TYR A 4 -8.32 0.66 5.60
C TYR A 4 -6.87 0.57 5.13
N LEU A 5 -6.14 -0.48 5.55
CA LEU A 5 -4.77 -0.70 5.10
C LEU A 5 -4.70 -1.01 3.61
N PHE A 6 -5.68 -1.73 3.06
CA PHE A 6 -5.78 -1.94 1.62
C PHE A 6 -6.05 -0.63 0.87
N VAL A 7 -7.02 0.17 1.31
CA VAL A 7 -7.35 1.45 0.64
C VAL A 7 -6.18 2.43 0.69
N VAL A 8 -5.56 2.60 1.86
CA VAL A 8 -4.37 3.46 2.01
C VAL A 8 -3.20 2.92 1.19
N GLY A 9 -2.98 1.60 1.20
CA GLY A 9 -1.98 0.93 0.38
C GLY A 9 -2.18 1.21 -1.11
N ILE A 10 -3.40 1.08 -1.64
CA ILE A 10 -3.74 1.37 -3.05
C ILE A 10 -3.40 2.81 -3.40
N VAL A 11 -3.88 3.77 -2.60
CA VAL A 11 -3.71 5.20 -2.90
C VAL A 11 -2.24 5.58 -2.90
N ILE A 12 -1.48 5.16 -1.88
CA ILE A 12 -0.06 5.51 -1.76
C ILE A 12 0.78 4.80 -2.83
N PHE A 13 0.59 3.49 -2.99
CA PHE A 13 1.40 2.67 -3.91
C PHE A 13 1.13 3.02 -5.38
N SER A 14 -0.13 2.99 -5.81
CA SER A 14 -0.47 3.28 -7.20
C SER A 14 -0.32 4.76 -7.51
N GLY A 15 -0.68 5.63 -6.57
CA GLY A 15 -0.52 7.08 -6.71
C GLY A 15 0.93 7.50 -6.89
N SER A 16 1.87 6.94 -6.10
CA SER A 16 3.30 7.24 -6.24
C SER A 16 3.85 6.77 -7.59
N LEU A 17 3.45 5.59 -8.08
CA LEU A 17 3.88 5.08 -9.37
C LEU A 17 3.31 5.89 -10.54
N TYR A 18 2.04 6.29 -10.48
CA TYR A 18 1.47 7.20 -11.48
C TYR A 18 2.21 8.53 -11.50
N ALA A 19 2.42 9.15 -10.34
CA ALA A 19 3.15 10.40 -10.23
C ALA A 19 4.60 10.25 -10.73
N LEU A 20 5.28 9.15 -10.40
CA LEU A 20 6.62 8.83 -10.91
C LEU A 20 6.62 8.71 -12.44
N SER A 21 5.63 8.05 -13.03
CA SER A 21 5.54 7.88 -14.48
C SER A 21 5.35 9.21 -15.22
N LEU A 22 4.54 10.12 -14.67
CA LEU A 22 4.20 11.40 -15.28
C LEU A 22 5.26 12.47 -15.06
N THR A 23 5.87 12.50 -13.87
CA THR A 23 6.80 13.57 -13.48
C THR A 23 8.27 13.16 -13.57
N GLN A 24 8.57 11.86 -13.70
CA GLN A 24 9.91 11.28 -13.64
C GLN A 24 10.66 11.60 -12.33
N ALA A 25 9.95 12.03 -11.29
CA ALA A 25 10.53 12.39 -10.00
C ALA A 25 10.93 11.14 -9.21
N ARG A 26 12.18 10.72 -9.39
CA ARG A 26 12.72 9.44 -8.85
C ARG A 26 12.56 9.25 -7.35
N TRP A 27 12.48 10.33 -6.57
CA TRP A 27 12.26 10.25 -5.12
C TRP A 27 10.89 9.64 -4.77
N LEU A 28 9.89 9.74 -5.66
CA LEU A 28 8.59 9.08 -5.49
C LEU A 28 8.71 7.55 -5.46
N GLY A 29 9.77 6.99 -6.04
CA GLY A 29 10.09 5.57 -5.93
C GLY A 29 10.34 5.13 -4.48
N ALA A 30 10.81 6.03 -3.61
CA ALA A 30 10.99 5.74 -2.18
C ALA A 30 9.67 5.80 -1.38
N VAL A 31 8.60 6.37 -1.95
CA VAL A 31 7.26 6.42 -1.34
C VAL A 31 6.48 5.12 -1.60
N THR A 32 6.69 4.49 -2.76
CA THR A 32 6.02 3.24 -3.16
C THR A 32 6.12 2.11 -2.10
N PRO A 33 7.28 1.85 -1.46
CA PRO A 33 7.38 0.86 -0.39
C PRO A 33 6.44 1.09 0.79
N ILE A 34 6.09 2.34 1.11
CA ILE A 34 5.17 2.67 2.22
C ILE A 34 3.77 2.10 1.95
N GLY A 35 3.28 2.26 0.71
CA GLY A 35 2.02 1.65 0.28
C GLY A 35 2.10 0.12 0.27
N GLY A 36 3.25 -0.44 -0.10
CA GLY A 36 3.52 -1.88 -0.04
C GLY A 36 3.48 -2.44 1.38
N LEU A 37 4.05 -1.74 2.36
CA LEU A 37 3.99 -2.11 3.78
C LEU A 37 2.56 -2.08 4.30
N ALA A 38 1.75 -1.09 3.90
CA ALA A 38 0.33 -1.04 4.23
C ALA A 38 -0.41 -2.27 3.66
N PHE A 39 -0.10 -2.69 2.43
CA PHE A 39 -0.66 -3.92 1.86
C PHE A 39 -0.27 -5.17 2.63
N LEU A 40 1.01 -5.33 2.99
CA LEU A 40 1.47 -6.47 3.78
C LEU A 40 0.76 -6.53 5.13
N ALA A 41 0.62 -5.39 5.81
CA ALA A 41 -0.12 -5.31 7.07
C ALA A 41 -1.63 -5.61 6.87
N GLY A 42 -2.22 -5.14 5.78
CA GLY A 42 -3.62 -5.42 5.42
C GLY A 42 -3.90 -6.91 5.24
N TRP A 43 -3.02 -7.60 4.50
CA TRP A 43 -3.07 -9.04 4.33
C TRP A 43 -2.84 -9.81 5.64
N ALA A 44 -1.86 -9.39 6.45
CA ALA A 44 -1.59 -10.01 7.74
C ALA A 44 -2.82 -9.91 8.67
N LEU A 45 -3.44 -8.73 8.78
CA LEU A 45 -4.64 -8.55 9.61
C LEU A 45 -5.85 -9.33 9.06
N LEU A 46 -6.01 -9.41 7.73
CA LEU A 46 -7.08 -10.19 7.12
C LEU A 46 -6.92 -11.68 7.44
N ALA A 47 -5.71 -12.22 7.27
CA ALA A 47 -5.40 -13.61 7.60
C ALA A 47 -5.62 -13.90 9.09
N LEU A 48 -5.13 -13.02 9.99
CA LEU A 48 -5.33 -13.18 11.43
C LEU A 48 -6.80 -13.11 11.86
N GLY A 49 -7.62 -12.33 11.15
CA GLY A 49 -9.07 -12.28 11.36
C GLY A 49 -9.75 -13.58 10.90
N ALA A 50 -9.41 -14.06 9.70
CA ALA A 50 -9.94 -15.30 9.14
C ALA A 50 -9.53 -16.56 9.91
N LEU A 51 -8.34 -16.55 10.53
CA LEU A 51 -7.87 -17.66 11.39
C LEU A 51 -8.51 -17.65 12.78
N ARG A 52 -9.14 -16.54 13.20
CA ARG A 52 -9.79 -16.39 14.50
C ARG A 52 -11.33 -16.49 14.44
N SER A 53 -11.89 -16.56 13.23
CA SER A 53 -13.31 -16.81 12.98
C SER A 53 -13.60 -18.30 12.92
#